data_AF-A0A419GHM2-F1
#
_entry.id   AF-A0A419GHM2-F1
#
_cell.length_a   1.000
_cell.length_b   1.000
_cell.length_c   1.000
_cell.angle_alpha   90.00
_cell.angle_beta   90.00
_cell.angle_gamma   90.00
#
_symmetry.space_group_name_H-M   'P 1'
#
loop_
_entity.id
_entity.type
_entity.pdbx_description
1 polymer ?
#
loop_
_entity_poly.entity_id
_entity_poly.type
_entity_poly.pdbx_seq_one_letter_code
_entity_poly.pdbx_strand_id
1 'polypeptide(L)' 'MKGLKKLSKRFETLMTAVTFAEAGEADTAREILEEDVKPEAKTAKKSGRDYTSDLAVNAAGSK' A
#
# COMPACT_ATOMS: atom_id res chain seq x y z
N MET A 1 26.05 -1.77 -6.28
CA MET A 1 25.23 -0.84 -7.10
C MET A 1 23.71 -0.96 -6.87
N LYS A 2 23.21 -1.61 -5.81
CA LYS A 2 21.75 -1.78 -5.60
C LYS A 2 21.04 -0.47 -5.20
N GLY A 3 21.70 0.41 -4.45
CA GLY A 3 21.14 1.70 -4.04
C GLY A 3 20.90 2.66 -5.21
N LEU A 4 21.83 2.70 -6.18
CA LEU A 4 21.71 3.57 -7.36
C LEU A 4 20.48 3.21 -8.21
N LYS A 5 20.20 1.91 -8.39
CA LYS A 5 19.00 1.43 -9.09
C LYS A 5 17.69 1.79 -8.38
N LYS A 6 17.69 1.79 -7.03
CA LYS A 6 16.52 2.19 -6.25
C LYS A 6 16.25 3.69 -6.37
N LEU A 7 17.32 4.49 -6.41
CA LEU A 7 17.22 5.93 -6.60
C LEU A 7 16.74 6.29 -8.00
N SER A 8 17.25 5.62 -9.05
CA SER A 8 16.81 5.86 -10.42
C SER A 8 15.33 5.53 -10.60
N LYS A 9 14.87 4.38 -10.08
CA LYS A 9 13.46 4.00 -10.13
C LYS A 9 12.56 5.06 -9.46
N ARG A 10 12.93 5.51 -8.25
CA ARG A 10 12.15 6.52 -7.54
C ARG A 10 12.12 7.87 -8.29
N PHE A 11 13.21 8.22 -8.95
CA PHE A 11 13.26 9.43 -9.79
C PHE A 11 12.32 9.30 -10.99
N GLU A 12 12.33 8.16 -11.69
CA GLU A 12 11.41 7.90 -12.80
C GLU A 12 9.94 8.01 -12.35
N THR A 13 9.57 7.37 -11.24
CA THR A 13 8.20 7.45 -10.67
C THR A 13 7.80 8.90 -10.37
N LEU A 14 8.70 9.69 -9.78
CA LEU A 14 8.44 11.10 -9.47
C LEU A 14 8.20 11.92 -10.74
N MET A 15 9.03 11.74 -11.77
CA MET A 15 8.85 12.44 -13.03
C MET A 15 7.53 12.08 -13.71
N THR A 16 7.12 10.81 -13.64
CA THR A 16 5.80 10.39 -14.15
C THR A 16 4.66 11.06 -13.38
N ALA A 17 4.70 11.03 -12.04
CA ALA A 17 3.67 11.67 -11.21
C ALA A 17 3.57 13.18 -11.47
N VAL A 18 4.71 13.87 -11.66
CA VAL A 18 4.74 15.30 -12.00
C VAL A 18 4.02 15.57 -13.32
N THR A 19 4.27 14.79 -14.37
CA THR A 19 3.59 14.95 -15.67
C THR A 19 2.06 14.90 -15.54
N PHE A 20 1.54 13.95 -14.76
CA PHE A 20 0.08 13.84 -14.53
C PHE A 20 -0.44 15.00 -13.68
N ALA A 21 0.31 15.43 -12.67
CA ALA A 21 -0.06 16.60 -11.87
C ALA A 21 -0.12 17.88 -12.72
N GLU A 22 0.84 18.07 -13.64
CA GLU A 22 0.88 19.19 -14.58
C GLU A 22 -0.29 19.16 -15.59
N ALA A 23 -0.75 17.97 -15.96
CA ALA A 23 -1.95 17.78 -16.79
C ALA A 23 -3.27 18.02 -16.02
N GLY A 24 -3.22 18.27 -14.71
CA GLY A 24 -4.39 18.43 -13.84
C GLY A 24 -4.97 17.12 -13.30
N GLU A 25 -4.31 15.98 -13.57
CA GLU A 25 -4.70 14.66 -13.08
C GLU A 25 -4.08 14.35 -11.71
N ALA A 26 -4.50 15.12 -10.70
CA ALA A 26 -3.95 15.02 -9.34
C ALA A 26 -4.18 13.66 -8.68
N ASP A 27 -5.29 12.98 -8.99
CA ASP A 27 -5.60 11.66 -8.43
C ASP A 27 -4.68 10.58 -9.01
N THR A 28 -4.44 10.60 -10.33
CA THR A 28 -3.48 9.72 -11.02
C THR A 28 -2.06 9.93 -10.48
N ALA A 29 -1.64 11.18 -10.30
CA ALA A 29 -0.33 11.50 -9.73
C ALA A 29 -0.16 10.92 -8.31
N ARG A 30 -1.21 10.97 -7.47
CA ARG A 30 -1.19 10.38 -6.13
C ARG A 30 -1.11 8.85 -6.18
N GLU A 31 -1.87 8.20 -7.06
CA GLU A 31 -1.84 6.75 -7.22
C GLU A 31 -0.43 6.25 -7.58
N ILE A 32 0.23 6.92 -8.54
CA ILE A 32 1.62 6.60 -8.95
C ILE A 32 2.60 6.70 -7.76
N LEU A 33 2.42 7.68 -6.88
CA LEU A 33 3.29 7.82 -5.69
C LEU A 33 3.00 6.76 -4.62
N GLU A 34 1.77 6.27 -4.51
CA GLU A 34 1.38 5.24 -3.55
C GLU A 34 1.84 3.84 -3.96
N GLU A 35 1.94 3.55 -5.26
CA GLU A 35 2.44 2.27 -5.77
C GLU A 35 3.90 2.02 -5.38
N ASP A 36 4.73 3.05 -5.33
CA ASP A 36 6.16 2.94 -5.01
C ASP A 36 6.44 2.74 -3.51
N VAL A 37 5.45 3.02 -2.63
CA VAL A 37 5.55 2.83 -1.17
C VAL A 37 5.25 1.38 -0.78
N LYS A 38 4.51 0.63 -1.61
CA LYS A 38 4.15 -0.75 -1.31
C LYS A 38 5.22 -1.70 -1.89
N PRO A 39 6.09 -2.30 -1.06
CA PRO A 39 6.94 -3.37 -1.55
C PRO A 39 6.01 -4.50 -2.01
N GLU A 40 6.17 -4.94 -3.26
CA GLU A 40 5.38 -5.94 -3.98
C GLU A 40 4.65 -6.97 -3.09
N ALA A 41 3.50 -6.60 -2.57
CA ALA A 41 2.52 -7.51 -2.01
C ALA A 41 1.39 -7.56 -3.02
N LYS A 42 1.56 -8.44 -4.00
CA LYS A 42 0.51 -8.81 -4.94
C LYS A 42 -0.73 -9.20 -4.13
N THR A 43 -1.87 -8.63 -4.50
CA THR A 43 -3.23 -9.06 -4.11
C THR A 43 -3.49 -9.22 -2.61
N ALA A 44 -3.82 -8.13 -1.92
CA ALA A 44 -4.70 -8.22 -0.76
C ALA A 44 -5.97 -7.44 -1.10
N LYS A 45 -7.04 -8.19 -1.45
CA LYS A 45 -8.41 -7.67 -1.41
C LYS A 45 -8.58 -6.92 -0.09
N LYS A 46 -9.28 -5.78 -0.11
CA LYS A 46 -9.87 -5.20 1.10
C LYS A 46 -10.86 -6.22 1.68
N SER A 47 -10.39 -7.21 2.44
CA SER A 47 -11.25 -8.01 3.30
C SER A 47 -11.67 -7.12 4.46
N GLY A 48 -12.97 -7.12 4.73
CA GLY A 48 -13.62 -6.27 5.70
C GLY A 48 -12.92 -6.25 7.06
N ARG A 49 -13.01 -5.08 7.69
CA ARG A 49 -12.80 -4.93 9.13
C ARG A 49 -13.92 -5.69 9.83
N ASP A 50 -13.72 -6.97 10.11
CA ASP A 50 -14.55 -7.70 11.07
C ASP A 50 -13.80 -7.73 12.39
N TYR A 51 -14.13 -6.77 13.25
CA TYR A 51 -13.75 -6.78 14.67
C TYR A 51 -14.59 -7.85 15.38
N THR A 52 -14.27 -9.13 15.19
CA THR A 52 -14.71 -10.18 16.14
C THR A 52 -13.49 -10.60 16.92
N SER A 53 -13.24 -9.81 17.96
CA SER A 53 -12.25 -10.06 19.01
C SER A 53 -12.36 -11.46 19.57
N ASP A 54 -11.19 -12.07 19.76
CA ASP A 54 -10.88 -13.27 20.54
C ASP A 54 -11.47 -13.24 21.97
N LEU A 55 -12.80 -13.35 22.09
CA LEU A 55 -13.51 -13.48 23.36
C LEU A 55 -14.41 -14.72 23.35
N ALA A 56 -13.84 -15.85 22.93
CA ALA A 56 -14.40 -17.17 23.20
C ALA A 56 -13.37 -17.99 23.97
N VAL A 57 -12.82 -17.42 25.05
CA VAL A 57 -11.99 -18.18 26.00
C VAL A 57 -12.93 -18.87 26.98
N ASN A 58 -13.09 -20.16 26.76
CA ASN A 58 -13.49 -21.21 27.71
C ASN A 58 -13.73 -20.75 29.15
N ALA A 59 -15.01 -20.56 29.50
CA ALA A 59 -15.47 -20.46 30.88
C ALA A 59 -16.70 -21.35 31.09
N ALA A 60 -16.52 -22.66 30.95
CA ALA A 60 -17.42 -23.66 31.55
C ALA A 60 -16.72 -25.03 31.61
N GLY A 61 -15.58 -25.06 32.30
CA GLY A 61 -15.08 -26.29 32.86
C GLY A 61 -15.81 -26.58 34.18
N SER A 62 -16.23 -27.83 34.32
CA SER A 62 -16.23 -28.60 35.58
C SER A 62 -17.20 -28.16 36.68
N LYS A 63 -18.33 -28.86 36.77
CA LYS A 63 -18.75 -29.66 37.94
C LYS A 63 -19.91 -30.57 37.59
#